data_AF-R6CCC9-F1
#
_entry.id   AF-R6CCC9-F1
#
_cell.length_a   1.000
_cell.length_b   1.000
_cell.length_c   1.000
_cell.angle_alpha   90.00
_cell.angle_beta   90.00
_cell.angle_gamma   90.00
#
_symmetry.space_group_name_H-M   'P 1'
#
loop_
_entity.id
_entity.type
_entity.pdbx_description
1 polymer ?
#
loop_
_entity_poly.entity_id
_entity_poly.type
_entity_poly.pdbx_seq_one_letter_code
_entity_poly.pdbx_strand_id
1 'polypeptide(L)'
;MKLYLLICIILFHSCSYKPQDKHLVSSEYVVDSTLERNYKEYEDCYFIPNNHDGKSVETAQKAFEIAKPILYEMNKNNIENLTPIHIRLIEDKIWIIYGFPQTKNNEIIMGGGLYIEMKKSNGAIIKAIIEE
;
A
#
# COMPACT_ATOMS: atom_id res chain seq x y z
N MET A 1 59.72 -26.27 14.35
CA MET A 1 58.52 -27.00 13.90
C MET A 1 57.31 -26.39 14.59
N LYS A 2 56.32 -25.99 13.80
CA LYS A 2 55.10 -25.29 14.19
C LYS A 2 54.26 -26.14 15.16
N LEU A 3 53.77 -25.56 16.25
CA LEU A 3 52.53 -26.01 16.88
C LEU A 3 51.75 -24.77 17.34
N TYR A 4 50.83 -24.37 16.48
CA TYR A 4 49.81 -23.38 16.75
C TYR A 4 48.82 -23.97 17.75
N LEU A 5 48.65 -23.35 18.92
CA LEU A 5 47.44 -23.54 19.72
C LEU A 5 46.69 -22.20 19.73
N LEU A 6 45.75 -22.10 18.80
CA LEU A 6 44.87 -20.96 18.56
C LEU A 6 43.84 -20.92 19.70
N ILE A 7 43.83 -19.83 20.47
CA ILE A 7 42.85 -19.55 21.52
C ILE A 7 41.54 -19.14 20.83
N CYS A 8 40.52 -19.99 20.91
CA CYS A 8 39.15 -19.69 20.47
C CYS A 8 38.50 -18.68 21.45
N ILE A 9 38.67 -17.39 21.20
CA ILE A 9 37.85 -16.34 21.83
C ILE A 9 36.54 -16.27 21.03
N ILE A 10 35.50 -16.91 21.56
CA ILE A 10 34.12 -16.76 21.08
C ILE A 10 33.66 -15.37 21.49
N LEU A 11 33.83 -14.38 20.60
CA LEU A 11 33.12 -13.11 20.69
C LEU A 11 31.65 -13.39 20.35
N PHE A 12 30.83 -13.58 21.37
CA PHE A 12 29.39 -13.36 21.27
C PHE A 12 29.16 -11.89 20.94
N HIS A 13 29.26 -11.53 19.66
CA HIS A 13 28.51 -10.40 19.14
C HIS A 13 27.05 -10.82 19.18
N SER A 14 26.41 -10.51 20.30
CA SER A 14 24.96 -10.43 20.41
C SER A 14 24.50 -9.44 19.35
N CYS A 15 24.24 -9.96 18.15
CA CYS A 15 23.47 -9.28 17.14
C CYS A 15 22.11 -9.10 17.78
N SER A 16 21.90 -7.93 18.39
CA SER A 16 20.61 -7.53 18.91
C SER A 16 19.71 -7.39 17.68
N TYR A 17 19.06 -8.49 17.32
CA TYR A 17 18.01 -8.52 16.32
C TYR A 17 16.94 -7.58 16.85
N LYS A 18 16.93 -6.35 16.34
CA LYS A 18 15.79 -5.46 16.51
C LYS A 18 14.62 -6.19 15.86
N PRO A 19 13.57 -6.57 16.62
CA PRO A 19 12.38 -7.09 15.97
C PRO A 19 11.92 -6.00 15.00
N GLN A 20 11.82 -6.36 13.72
CA GLN A 20 11.08 -5.54 12.76
C GLN A 20 9.71 -5.31 13.38
N ASP A 21 9.39 -4.04 13.57
CA ASP A 21 8.09 -3.61 14.04
C ASP A 21 7.05 -4.34 13.19
N LYS A 22 6.14 -5.06 13.84
CA LYS A 22 5.12 -5.82 13.12
C LYS A 22 4.33 -4.81 12.33
N HIS A 23 4.60 -4.74 11.02
CA HIS A 23 3.89 -3.91 10.07
C HIS A 23 2.40 -4.09 10.38
N LEU A 24 1.73 -2.98 10.68
CA LEU A 24 0.35 -2.96 11.13
C LEU A 24 -0.52 -3.54 9.99
N VAL A 25 -0.73 -4.86 10.00
CA VAL A 25 -1.67 -5.51 9.08
C VAL A 25 -3.05 -5.15 9.61
N SER A 26 -3.63 -4.09 9.07
CA SER A 26 -5.06 -3.86 9.20
C SER A 26 -5.77 -4.94 8.41
N SER A 27 -6.88 -5.48 8.94
CA SER A 27 -7.72 -6.40 8.15
C SER A 27 -8.28 -5.73 6.89
N GLU A 28 -8.31 -4.39 6.85
CA GLU A 28 -8.87 -3.62 5.75
C GLU A 28 -7.89 -3.41 4.58
N TYR A 29 -6.58 -3.35 4.85
CA TYR A 29 -5.57 -3.12 3.81
C TYR A 29 -4.23 -3.78 4.11
N VAL A 30 -3.49 -4.09 3.05
CA VAL A 30 -2.14 -4.66 3.07
C VAL A 30 -1.18 -3.78 2.27
N VAL A 31 0.08 -3.71 2.71
CA VAL A 31 1.12 -3.02 1.93
C VAL A 31 1.75 -4.02 0.96
N ASP A 32 1.61 -3.76 -0.33
CA ASP A 32 2.03 -4.66 -1.41
C ASP A 32 3.33 -4.15 -2.06
N SER A 33 4.34 -5.02 -2.19
CA SER A 33 5.64 -4.65 -2.76
C SER A 33 5.80 -5.01 -4.23
N THR A 34 4.78 -5.60 -4.85
CA THR A 34 4.80 -6.11 -6.23
C THR A 34 4.13 -5.18 -7.25
N LEU A 35 3.35 -4.19 -6.80
CA LEU A 35 2.63 -3.26 -7.68
C LEU A 35 3.56 -2.26 -8.38
N GLU A 36 3.72 -2.32 -9.70
CA GLU A 36 4.62 -1.42 -10.43
C GLU A 36 3.86 -0.41 -11.30
N ARG A 37 4.46 0.76 -11.53
CA ARG A 37 3.92 1.81 -12.40
C ARG A 37 4.79 1.93 -13.64
N ASN A 38 4.20 1.67 -14.81
CA ASN A 38 4.94 1.59 -16.08
C ASN A 38 4.80 2.84 -16.98
N TYR A 39 4.39 3.98 -16.44
CA TYR A 39 4.13 5.19 -17.24
C TYR A 39 4.48 6.49 -16.50
N LYS A 40 4.69 7.56 -17.26
CA LYS A 40 5.07 8.89 -16.73
C LYS A 40 3.84 9.62 -16.15
N GLU A 41 4.04 10.39 -15.07
CA GLU A 41 3.00 11.23 -14.47
C GLU A 41 2.52 12.33 -15.44
N TYR A 42 1.21 12.51 -15.54
CA TYR A 42 0.57 13.67 -16.16
C TYR A 42 0.14 14.61 -15.04
N GLU A 43 0.71 15.82 -14.99
CA GLU A 43 0.55 16.72 -13.83
C GLU A 43 -0.79 17.47 -13.80
N ASP A 44 -1.50 17.55 -14.92
CA ASP A 44 -2.55 18.57 -15.14
C ASP A 44 -3.98 18.12 -14.80
N CYS A 45 -4.20 16.85 -14.46
CA CYS A 45 -5.53 16.33 -14.15
C CYS A 45 -5.55 15.70 -12.76
N TYR A 46 -5.93 16.50 -11.75
CA TYR A 46 -6.06 16.03 -10.38
C TYR A 46 -7.19 16.73 -9.62
N PHE A 47 -7.63 16.12 -8.53
CA PHE A 47 -8.46 16.78 -7.53
C PHE A 47 -8.00 16.41 -6.11
N ILE A 48 -8.24 17.29 -5.14
CA ILE A 48 -8.02 16.98 -3.73
C ILE A 48 -9.37 16.50 -3.15
N PRO A 49 -9.45 15.29 -2.58
CA PRO A 49 -10.67 14.79 -1.97
C PRO A 49 -11.16 15.69 -0.83
N ASN A 50 -12.49 15.84 -0.70
CA ASN A 50 -13.10 16.70 0.32
C ASN A 50 -12.79 16.27 1.76
N ASN A 51 -12.41 15.02 1.98
CA ASN A 51 -11.99 14.47 3.28
C ASN A 51 -10.49 14.69 3.57
N HIS A 52 -9.81 15.53 2.79
CA HIS A 52 -8.39 15.84 2.96
C HIS A 52 -8.11 17.34 2.86
N ASP A 53 -7.09 17.80 3.58
CA ASP A 53 -6.74 19.22 3.72
C ASP A 53 -5.59 19.67 2.81
N GLY A 54 -5.16 18.82 1.88
CA GLY A 54 -4.06 19.10 0.96
C GLY A 54 -2.67 18.93 1.56
N LYS A 55 -2.54 18.45 2.80
CA LYS A 55 -1.23 18.15 3.40
C LYS A 55 -0.64 16.84 2.87
N SER A 56 0.63 16.59 3.20
CA SER A 56 1.28 15.35 2.84
C SER A 56 0.63 14.13 3.52
N VAL A 57 0.65 13.02 2.80
CA VAL A 57 0.07 11.73 3.18
C VAL A 57 1.24 10.79 3.44
N GLU A 58 1.76 10.81 4.66
CA GLU A 58 3.01 10.11 5.00
C GLU A 58 2.85 8.60 5.22
N THR A 59 1.63 8.11 5.41
CA THR A 59 1.38 6.71 5.78
C THR A 59 0.34 6.03 4.89
N ALA A 60 0.47 4.72 4.73
CA ALA A 60 -0.50 3.89 4.02
C ALA A 60 -1.90 3.97 4.68
N GLN A 61 -1.96 4.05 6.02
CA GLN A 61 -3.22 4.25 6.74
C GLN A 61 -3.90 5.55 6.30
N LYS A 62 -3.17 6.66 6.23
CA LYS A 62 -3.76 7.94 5.84
C LYS A 62 -4.19 7.91 4.37
N ALA A 63 -3.40 7.28 3.49
CA ALA A 63 -3.78 7.08 2.10
C ALA A 63 -5.07 6.26 1.98
N PHE A 64 -5.22 5.19 2.77
CA PHE A 64 -6.45 4.40 2.85
C PHE A 64 -7.65 5.23 3.32
N GLU A 65 -7.51 5.96 4.42
CA GLU A 65 -8.59 6.80 4.99
C GLU A 65 -9.08 7.86 3.98
N ILE A 66 -8.16 8.45 3.20
CA ILE A 66 -8.51 9.42 2.16
C ILE A 66 -9.21 8.72 0.99
N ALA A 67 -8.71 7.57 0.53
CA ALA A 67 -9.25 6.85 -0.62
C ALA A 67 -10.57 6.11 -0.34
N LYS A 68 -10.84 5.76 0.93
CA LYS A 68 -11.97 4.91 1.33
C LYS A 68 -13.31 5.40 0.78
N PRO A 69 -13.73 6.68 0.92
CA PRO A 69 -15.00 7.14 0.36
C PRO A 69 -15.11 6.98 -1.16
N ILE A 70 -14.01 7.23 -1.89
CA ILE A 70 -13.96 7.08 -3.35
C ILE A 70 -14.15 5.62 -3.74
N LEU A 71 -13.48 4.70 -3.03
CA LEU A 71 -13.64 3.25 -3.25
C LEU A 71 -15.08 2.78 -2.94
N TYR A 72 -15.71 3.33 -1.91
CA TYR A 72 -17.13 3.06 -1.61
C TYR A 72 -18.04 3.49 -2.76
N GLU A 73 -17.87 4.72 -3.26
CA GLU A 73 -18.66 5.23 -4.38
C GLU A 73 -18.45 4.43 -5.67
N MET A 74 -17.20 4.12 -6.00
CA MET A 74 -16.84 3.29 -7.16
C MET A 74 -17.40 1.87 -7.05
N ASN A 75 -17.46 1.29 -5.85
CA ASN A 75 -17.93 -0.09 -5.64
C ASN A 75 -19.40 -0.21 -5.19
N LYS A 76 -20.26 0.78 -5.49
CA LYS A 76 -21.68 0.75 -5.11
C LYS A 76 -21.90 0.46 -3.62
N ASN A 77 -21.03 1.01 -2.77
CA ASN A 77 -21.00 0.85 -1.33
C ASN A 77 -20.65 -0.55 -0.79
N ASN A 78 -20.06 -1.44 -1.59
CA ASN A 78 -19.71 -2.81 -1.15
C ASN A 78 -18.19 -3.05 -1.09
N ILE A 79 -17.45 -2.25 -0.32
CA ILE A 79 -15.98 -2.36 -0.24
C ILE A 79 -15.49 -3.70 0.35
N GLU A 80 -16.34 -4.42 1.09
CA GLU A 80 -15.95 -5.64 1.79
C GLU A 80 -15.45 -6.73 0.84
N ASN A 81 -15.97 -6.76 -0.39
CA ASN A 81 -15.56 -7.71 -1.42
C ASN A 81 -14.20 -7.37 -2.03
N LEU A 82 -13.65 -6.18 -1.79
CA LEU A 82 -12.32 -5.77 -2.22
C LEU A 82 -11.26 -5.95 -1.13
N THR A 83 -11.67 -6.36 0.07
CA THR A 83 -10.79 -6.49 1.22
C THR A 83 -10.01 -7.82 1.16
N PRO A 84 -8.69 -7.81 1.42
CA PRO A 84 -7.87 -6.64 1.78
C PRO A 84 -7.55 -5.76 0.56
N ILE A 85 -7.56 -4.44 0.76
CA ILE A 85 -7.10 -3.49 -0.26
C ILE A 85 -5.58 -3.42 -0.24
N HIS A 86 -4.95 -3.46 -1.39
CA HIS A 86 -3.51 -3.41 -1.57
C HIS A 86 -3.05 -1.95 -1.73
N ILE A 87 -2.05 -1.53 -0.96
CA ILE A 87 -1.51 -0.18 -0.99
C ILE A 87 0.01 -0.22 -1.16
N ARG A 88 0.56 0.62 -2.04
CA ARG A 88 2.01 0.75 -2.22
C ARG A 88 2.41 2.20 -2.42
N LEU A 89 3.55 2.59 -1.86
CA LEU A 89 4.22 3.85 -2.20
C LEU A 89 5.25 3.62 -3.30
N ILE A 90 5.11 4.33 -4.42
CA ILE A 90 6.02 4.30 -5.55
C ILE A 90 6.89 5.55 -5.55
N GLU A 91 8.21 5.34 -5.64
CA GLU A 91 9.21 6.40 -5.77
C GLU A 91 9.13 7.50 -4.69
N ASP A 92 8.60 7.17 -3.51
CA ASP A 92 8.31 8.13 -2.42
C ASP A 92 7.38 9.29 -2.83
N LYS A 93 6.60 9.11 -3.90
CA LYS A 93 5.79 10.18 -4.52
C LYS A 93 4.32 9.82 -4.68
N ILE A 94 4.00 8.60 -5.08
CA ILE A 94 2.63 8.22 -5.45
C ILE A 94 2.19 7.01 -4.63
N TRP A 95 1.09 7.15 -3.91
CA TRP A 95 0.35 6.02 -3.36
C TRP A 95 -0.48 5.38 -4.46
N ILE A 96 -0.26 4.10 -4.68
CA ILE A 96 -1.16 3.22 -5.43
C ILE A 96 -2.06 2.53 -4.42
N ILE A 97 -3.38 2.64 -4.61
CA ILE A 97 -4.39 1.92 -3.85
C ILE A 97 -5.20 1.07 -4.83
N TYR A 98 -5.25 -0.23 -4.59
CA TYR A 98 -5.80 -1.21 -5.51
C TYR A 98 -6.60 -2.29 -4.79
N GLY A 99 -7.76 -2.66 -5.32
CA GLY A 99 -8.58 -3.73 -4.76
C GLY A 99 -9.26 -4.52 -5.85
N PHE A 100 -9.14 -5.86 -5.81
CA PHE A 100 -9.85 -6.75 -6.71
C PHE A 100 -10.96 -7.49 -5.97
N PRO A 101 -12.14 -7.69 -6.58
CA PRO A 101 -13.19 -8.52 -6.02
C PRO A 101 -12.68 -9.91 -5.67
N GLN A 102 -12.75 -10.25 -4.38
CA GLN A 102 -12.41 -11.57 -3.86
C GLN A 102 -13.69 -12.41 -3.79
N THR A 103 -13.65 -13.62 -4.35
CA THR A 103 -14.75 -14.58 -4.20
C THR A 103 -14.97 -14.89 -2.73
N LYS A 104 -16.16 -14.58 -2.21
CA LYS A 104 -16.62 -15.03 -0.89
C LYS A 104 -17.73 -16.05 -1.09
N ASN A 105 -17.73 -17.10 -0.27
CA ASN A 105 -18.82 -18.09 -0.23
C ASN A 105 -19.16 -18.76 -1.58
N ASN A 106 -18.17 -18.95 -2.45
CA ASN A 106 -18.33 -19.50 -3.81
C ASN A 106 -19.24 -18.68 -4.74
N GLU A 107 -19.50 -17.41 -4.44
CA GLU A 107 -20.20 -16.50 -5.34
C GLU A 107 -19.23 -15.92 -6.38
N ILE A 108 -19.65 -15.91 -7.65
CA ILE A 108 -18.94 -15.20 -8.72
C ILE A 108 -19.31 -13.72 -8.59
N ILE A 109 -18.32 -12.90 -8.24
CA ILE A 109 -18.49 -11.45 -8.17
C ILE A 109 -18.04 -10.87 -9.50
N MET A 110 -19.01 -10.40 -10.28
CA MET A 110 -18.75 -9.71 -11.55
C MET A 110 -18.37 -8.26 -11.26
N GLY A 111 -17.22 -7.82 -11.77
CA GLY A 111 -16.69 -6.47 -11.60
C GLY A 111 -15.21 -6.42 -11.95
N GLY A 112 -14.71 -5.21 -12.20
CA GLY A 112 -13.29 -4.95 -12.40
C GLY A 112 -12.57 -4.61 -11.08
N GLY A 113 -11.23 -4.58 -11.13
CA GLY A 113 -10.43 -4.04 -10.05
C GLY A 113 -10.61 -2.55 -9.90
N LEU A 114 -10.59 -2.06 -8.67
CA LEU A 114 -10.53 -0.62 -8.42
C LEU A 114 -9.08 -0.21 -8.27
N TYR A 115 -8.68 0.86 -8.96
CA TYR A 115 -7.32 1.38 -8.95
C TYR A 115 -7.33 2.90 -8.76
N ILE A 116 -6.58 3.38 -7.78
CA ILE A 116 -6.40 4.80 -7.45
C ILE A 116 -4.91 5.14 -7.38
N GLU A 117 -4.52 6.24 -8.00
CA GLU A 117 -3.24 6.91 -7.78
C GLU A 117 -3.44 8.22 -7.03
N MET A 118 -2.68 8.41 -5.94
CA MET A 118 -2.73 9.56 -5.07
C MET A 118 -1.32 10.13 -4.83
N LYS A 119 -1.14 11.44 -4.96
CA LYS A 119 0.13 12.10 -4.62
C LYS A 119 0.37 12.07 -3.12
N LYS A 120 1.56 11.62 -2.70
CA LYS A 120 2.03 11.67 -1.31
C LYS A 120 2.14 13.11 -0.82
N SER A 121 2.52 14.05 -1.68
CA SER A 121 2.82 15.45 -1.28
C SER A 121 1.59 16.23 -0.78
N ASN A 122 0.40 15.94 -1.30
CA ASN A 122 -0.80 16.70 -0.99
C ASN A 122 -2.11 15.89 -1.00
N GLY A 123 -2.06 14.56 -1.17
CA GLY A 123 -3.23 13.71 -1.23
C GLY A 123 -4.11 13.89 -2.48
N ALA A 124 -3.62 14.58 -3.51
CA ALA A 124 -4.37 14.75 -4.75
C ALA A 124 -4.53 13.41 -5.49
N ILE A 125 -5.75 13.11 -5.92
CA ILE A 125 -6.06 11.96 -6.77
C ILE A 125 -5.73 12.34 -8.21
N ILE A 126 -4.83 11.59 -8.83
CA ILE A 126 -4.44 11.76 -10.24
C ILE A 126 -5.11 10.73 -11.15
N LYS A 127 -5.57 9.61 -10.58
CA LYS A 127 -6.27 8.57 -11.32
C LYS A 127 -7.21 7.81 -10.39
N ALA A 128 -8.41 7.51 -10.86
CA ALA A 128 -9.34 6.59 -10.24
C ALA A 128 -10.09 5.86 -11.36
N ILE A 129 -9.86 4.55 -11.52
CA ILE A 129 -10.43 3.75 -12.60
C ILE A 129 -10.92 2.40 -12.10
N ILE A 130 -11.80 1.80 -12.90
CA ILE A 130 -12.17 0.39 -12.81
C ILE A 130 -11.37 -0.32 -13.91
N GLU A 131 -10.48 -1.24 -13.53
CA GLU A 131 -9.71 -2.10 -14.43
C GLU A 131 -10.53 -3.36 -14.75
N GLU A 132 -10.88 -3.56 -16.03
CA GLU A 132 -11.58 -4.75 -16.53
C GLU A 132 -10.62 -5.85 -17.01
#